data_AF-A0A0F3H3U4-F1
#
_entry.id   AF-A0A0F3H3U4-F1
#
_cell.length_a   1.000
_cell.length_b   1.000
_cell.length_c   1.000
_cell.angle_alpha   90.00
_cell.angle_beta   90.00
_cell.angle_gamma   90.00
#
_symmetry.space_group_name_H-M   'P 1'
#
loop_
_entity.id
_entity.type
_entity.pdbx_description
1 polymer ?
#
loop_
_entity_poly.entity_id
_entity_poly.type
_entity_poly.pdbx_seq_one_letter_code
_entity_poly.pdbx_strand_id
1 'polypeptide(L)'
;RKEIVKGATIEEVRVKIEESGRFDPELVQTVENYNIIKYGKVFYALPMSLGQIDFTNETQLNQTDILKGTGYDEVFIRLCL
;
A
#
# COMPACT_ATOMS: atom_id res chain seq x y z
N ARG A 1 15.71 -4.24 -3.37
CA ARG A 1 16.28 -5.52 -3.87
C ARG A 1 15.81 -5.69 -5.32
N LYS A 2 16.66 -5.99 -6.31
CA LYS A 2 16.20 -6.19 -7.70
C LYS A 2 15.73 -7.64 -7.87
N GLU A 3 14.45 -7.84 -8.15
CA GLU A 3 13.85 -9.14 -8.45
C GLU A 3 13.55 -9.22 -9.96
N ILE A 4 13.88 -10.35 -10.60
CA ILE A 4 13.64 -10.56 -12.02
C ILE A 4 12.45 -11.52 -12.16
N VAL A 5 11.33 -11.00 -12.66
CA VAL A 5 10.15 -11.82 -12.98
C VAL A 5 10.31 -12.46 -14.36
N LYS A 6 10.10 -13.77 -14.45
CA LYS A 6 10.19 -14.55 -15.71
C LYS A 6 8.85 -15.22 -16.03
N GLY A 7 8.51 -15.28 -17.32
CA GLY A 7 7.33 -15.98 -17.83
C GLY A 7 7.49 -16.32 -19.32
N ALA A 8 6.73 -17.30 -19.79
CA ALA A 8 6.76 -17.76 -21.18
C ALA A 8 5.97 -16.84 -22.13
N THR A 9 5.02 -16.07 -21.58
CA THR A 9 4.24 -15.07 -22.32
C THR A 9 4.23 -13.73 -21.59
N ILE A 10 3.89 -12.66 -22.32
CA ILE A 10 3.71 -11.31 -21.74
C ILE A 10 2.62 -11.33 -20.67
N GLU A 11 1.55 -12.09 -20.88
CA GLU A 11 0.44 -12.20 -19.93
C GLU A 11 0.88 -12.88 -18.63
N GLU A 12 1.66 -13.97 -18.74
CA GLU A 12 2.20 -14.65 -17.56
C GLU A 12 3.13 -13.74 -16.75
N VAL A 13 3.96 -12.95 -17.43
CA VAL A 13 4.83 -11.96 -16.77
C VAL A 13 3.99 -10.88 -16.09
N ARG A 14 2.95 -10.35 -16.75
CA ARG A 14 2.05 -9.34 -16.17
C ARG A 14 1.36 -9.88 -14.92
N VAL A 15 0.76 -11.06 -15.01
CA VAL A 15 0.09 -11.71 -13.87
C VAL A 15 1.06 -11.88 -12.71
N LYS A 16 2.28 -12.38 -12.96
CA LYS A 16 3.30 -12.54 -11.91
C LYS A 16 3.78 -11.22 -11.31
N ILE A 17 3.84 -10.13 -12.07
CA ILE A 17 4.14 -8.79 -11.56
C ILE A 17 3.00 -8.31 -10.65
N GLU A 18 1.75 -8.52 -11.07
CA GLU A 18 0.57 -8.13 -10.30
C GLU A 18 0.38 -8.98 -9.03
N GLU A 19 0.64 -10.28 -9.10
CA GLU A 19 0.60 -11.24 -7.99
C GLU A 19 1.77 -11.09 -7.03
N SER A 20 2.94 -10.69 -7.53
CA SER A 20 4.12 -10.41 -6.71
C SER A 20 3.76 -9.40 -5.61
N GLY A 21 2.91 -8.41 -5.90
CA GLY A 21 2.42 -7.43 -4.92
C GLY A 21 3.51 -6.55 -4.30
N ARG A 22 4.79 -6.82 -4.59
CA ARG A 22 5.98 -6.17 -4.06
C ARG A 22 6.31 -4.95 -4.88
N PHE A 23 5.52 -3.91 -4.68
CA PHE A 23 5.97 -2.55 -4.94
C PHE A 23 6.42 -1.99 -3.60
N ASP A 24 7.63 -1.44 -3.53
CA ASP A 24 8.09 -0.75 -2.32
C ASP A 24 7.01 0.27 -1.90
N PRO A 25 6.69 0.37 -0.60
CA PRO A 25 5.67 1.30 -0.12
C PRO A 25 6.03 2.73 -0.55
N GLU A 26 5.11 3.37 -1.27
CA GLU A 26 5.29 4.70 -1.84
C GLU A 26 4.49 5.71 -1.02
N LEU A 27 5.15 6.72 -0.46
CA LEU A 27 4.47 7.86 0.14
C LEU A 27 3.82 8.70 -0.97
N VAL A 28 2.48 8.70 -0.99
CA VAL A 28 1.69 9.46 -1.95
C VAL A 28 1.43 10.87 -1.44
N GLN A 29 1.06 11.00 -0.16
CA GLN A 29 0.75 12.29 0.45
C GLN A 29 0.81 12.23 1.98
N THR A 30 1.01 13.37 2.62
CA THR A 30 0.77 13.57 4.05
C THR A 30 -0.42 14.50 4.25
N VAL A 31 -1.36 14.11 5.10
CA VAL A 31 -2.59 14.86 5.42
C VAL A 31 -2.70 14.92 6.94
N GLU A 32 -2.66 16.13 7.52
CA GLU A 32 -2.68 16.34 8.97
C GLU A 32 -1.65 15.44 9.68
N ASN A 33 -2.12 14.46 10.46
CA ASN A 33 -1.31 13.53 11.25
C ASN A 33 -1.13 12.15 10.58
N TYR A 34 -1.45 12.03 9.29
CA TYR A 34 -1.45 10.76 8.54
C TYR A 34 -0.58 10.82 7.29
N ASN A 35 0.06 9.69 6.98
CA ASN A 35 0.70 9.43 5.70
C ASN A 35 -0.16 8.48 4.87
N ILE A 36 -0.51 8.89 3.65
CA ILE A 36 -1.14 8.05 2.65
C ILE A 36 -0.03 7.33 1.88
N ILE A 37 0.08 6.03 2.08
CA ILE A 37 1.05 5.15 1.44
C ILE A 37 0.33 4.24 0.44
N LYS A 38 0.87 4.10 -0.77
CA LYS A 38 0.46 3.08 -1.71
C LYS A 38 1.38 1.87 -1.57
N TYR A 39 0.79 0.71 -1.34
CA TYR A 39 1.51 -0.56 -1.31
C TYR A 39 0.70 -1.61 -2.08
N GLY A 40 1.27 -2.10 -3.19
CA GLY A 40 0.54 -2.93 -4.13
C GLY A 40 -0.65 -2.18 -4.76
N LYS A 41 -1.84 -2.77 -4.65
CA LYS A 41 -3.12 -2.23 -5.15
C LYS A 41 -3.93 -1.51 -4.06
N VAL A 42 -3.34 -1.31 -2.88
CA VAL A 42 -4.01 -0.76 -1.69
C VAL A 42 -3.36 0.55 -1.29
N PHE A 43 -4.20 1.52 -0.95
CA PHE A 43 -3.82 2.76 -0.29
C PHE A 43 -4.06 2.62 1.20
N TYR A 44 -3.10 3.03 2.02
CA TYR A 44 -3.14 3.00 3.47
C TYR A 44 -2.99 4.42 3.99
N ALA A 45 -3.91 4.91 4.84
CA ALA A 45 -3.62 6.06 5.69
C ALA A 45 -3.10 5.57 7.03
N LEU A 46 -1.86 5.93 7.34
CA LEU A 46 -1.13 5.50 8.51
C LEU A 46 -0.88 6.71 9.42
N PRO A 47 -1.30 6.68 10.70
CA PRO A 47 -0.91 7.70 11.66
C PRO A 47 0.61 7.84 11.70
N MET A 48 1.13 9.07 11.64
CA MET A 48 2.56 9.34 11.70
C MET A 48 3.20 8.87 13.03
N SER A 49 2.41 8.79 14.10
CA SER A 49 2.84 8.29 15.40
C SER A 49 3.16 6.79 15.44
N LEU A 50 2.73 5.99 14.45
CA LEU A 50 2.99 4.56 14.42
C LEU A 50 4.47 4.22 14.13
N GLY A 51 5.23 5.15 13.53
CA GLY A 51 6.63 4.93 13.20
C GLY A 51 6.83 3.91 12.07
N GLN A 52 7.66 2.89 12.31
CA GLN A 52 7.96 1.87 11.31
C GLN A 52 6.79 0.89 11.13
N ILE A 53 6.37 0.70 9.88
CA ILE A 53 5.27 -0.19 9.52
C ILE A 53 5.78 -1.35 8.68
N ASP A 54 5.37 -2.56 9.03
CA ASP A 54 5.57 -3.76 8.23
C ASP A 54 4.32 -4.04 7.40
N PHE A 55 4.39 -3.73 6.11
CA PHE A 55 3.28 -3.97 5.17
C PHE A 55 3.01 -5.45 4.86
N THR A 56 3.81 -6.36 5.41
CA THR A 56 3.56 -7.81 5.35
C THR A 56 2.84 -8.34 6.60
N ASN A 57 2.69 -7.52 7.63
CA ASN A 57 2.00 -7.87 8.87
C ASN A 57 0.53 -7.46 8.82
N GLU A 58 -0.34 -8.37 8.38
CA GLU A 58 -1.78 -8.11 8.26
C GLU A 58 -2.44 -7.72 9.60
N THR A 59 -1.96 -8.25 10.73
CA THR A 59 -2.48 -7.89 12.05
C THR A 59 -2.23 -6.42 12.36
N GLN A 60 -1.04 -5.91 12.04
CA GLN A 60 -0.70 -4.49 12.17
C GLN A 60 -1.58 -3.65 11.23
N LEU A 61 -1.68 -4.05 9.96
CA LEU A 61 -2.44 -3.31 8.95
C LEU A 61 -3.96 -3.28 9.18
N ASN A 62 -4.49 -4.12 10.09
CA ASN A 62 -5.90 -4.17 10.46
C ASN A 62 -6.23 -3.40 11.75
N GLN A 63 -5.27 -2.66 12.33
CA GLN A 63 -5.54 -1.77 13.46
C GLN A 63 -6.55 -0.67 13.07
N THR A 64 -7.42 -0.29 14.01
CA THR A 64 -8.55 0.65 13.76
C THR A 64 -8.13 2.02 13.27
N ASP A 65 -6.95 2.47 13.66
CA ASP A 65 -6.43 3.79 13.33
C ASP A 65 -5.79 3.82 11.92
N ILE A 66 -5.69 2.66 11.26
CA ILE A 66 -5.21 2.53 9.88
C ILE A 66 -6.41 2.43 8.95
N LEU A 67 -6.49 3.37 8.01
CA LEU A 67 -7.48 3.30 6.94
C LEU A 67 -6.87 2.59 5.74
N LYS A 68 -7.66 1.77 5.06
CA LYS A 68 -7.26 1.11 3.81
C LYS A 68 -8.36 1.26 2.76
N GLY A 69 -7.96 1.38 1.51
CA GLY A 69 -8.86 1.52 0.37
C GLY A 69 -8.18 1.10 -0.93
N THR A 70 -8.98 0.87 -1.97
CA THR A 70 -8.44 0.53 -3.31
C THR A 70 -8.20 1.76 -4.17
N GLY A 71 -8.82 2.90 -3.79
CA GLY A 71 -8.60 4.20 -4.41
C GLY A 71 -8.00 5.21 -3.41
N TYR A 72 -7.24 6.16 -3.94
CA TYR A 72 -6.71 7.27 -3.14
C TYR A 72 -7.84 8.11 -2.52
N ASP A 73 -8.85 8.49 -3.30
CA ASP A 73 -9.94 9.36 -2.85
C ASP A 73 -10.74 8.74 -1.70
N GLU A 74 -10.94 7.42 -1.73
CA GLU A 74 -11.62 6.65 -0.69
C GLU A 74 -10.94 6.83 0.68
N VAL A 75 -9.61 6.79 0.69
CA VAL A 75 -8.81 6.96 1.91
C VAL A 75 -8.70 8.43 2.30
N PHE A 76 -8.48 9.31 1.32
CA PHE A 76 -8.32 10.74 1.53
C PHE A 76 -9.57 11.40 2.14
N ILE A 77 -10.76 11.12 1.58
CA ILE A 77 -12.02 11.68 2.07
C ILE A 77 -12.26 11.32 3.54
N ARG A 78 -11.89 10.11 3.96
CA ARG A 78 -12.04 9.67 5.35
C ARG A 78 -11.11 10.38 6.35
N LEU A 79 -10.07 11.05 5.88
CA LEU A 79 -9.21 11.90 6.71
C LEU A 79 -9.70 13.35 6.80
N CYS A 80 -10.53 13.79 5.86
CA CYS A 80 -11.05 15.16 5.79
C CYS A 80 -12.44 15.33 6.42
N LEU A 81 -13.10 14.23 6.80
CA LEU A 81 -14.41 14.20 7.46
C LEU A 81 -14.24 14.16 8.98
#